data_AF-A0AAE5NYY5-F1
#
_entry.id   AF-A0AAE5NYY5-F1
#
_cell.length_a   1.000
_cell.length_b   1.000
_cell.length_c   1.000
_cell.angle_alpha   90.00
_cell.angle_beta   90.00
_cell.angle_gamma   90.00
#
_symmetry.space_group_name_H-M   'P 1'
#
loop_
_entity.id
_entity.type
_entity.pdbx_description
1 polymer ?
#
loop_
_entity_poly.entity_id
_entity_poly.type
_entity_poly.pdbx_seq_one_letter_code
_entity_poly.pdbx_strand_id
1 'polypeptide(L)'
;MINKFKNFVSNYQQSDHYREPLGFGIARVDIAPISKKILCATYPVLNWKEENLGSYAVFCNSLSKEKILKESASERIVEIDESFVLKALDFYTPFLNEAYSNKMAHKNIQVVLELLKALEENRLKNNNGESLYRLVILYEDKPCESVESAYMKLLALSLGKAPLRSLNLEGIFNQLSNAAWSGNKPYELEWLRINEVALKMRGHFPSIDFIDKFPRYLMQLIPEFDNIRLLDSSKTRFGAYLGTGGYTQMPGASYVNFNAGAMGVCMNEGRISSSVVVGAGTDIGGGASVLGVLSGGNNNPISIGKNCLLGANSVTGISLGDGCIVDAGVAILAGSVIEIEENEFKKLLEVNSALEKHANNLYKGKELSGKNGVHFRSNSQNGKLIAFRSVKKIELNQNLH
;
A
#
# COMPACT_ATOMS: atom_id res chain seq x y z
N MET A 1 9.64 24.88 29.95
CA MET A 1 10.17 23.63 29.34
C MET A 1 9.74 23.48 27.88
N ILE A 2 8.45 23.59 27.54
CA ILE A 2 7.97 23.53 26.14
C ILE A 2 8.63 24.57 25.21
N ASN A 3 8.82 25.83 25.65
CA ASN A 3 9.52 26.84 24.83
C ASN A 3 10.99 26.47 24.54
N LYS A 4 11.66 25.78 25.48
CA LYS A 4 13.03 25.27 25.24
C LYS A 4 13.02 24.21 24.14
N PHE A 5 12.03 23.31 24.16
CA PHE A 5 11.85 22.31 23.10
C PHE A 5 11.60 22.97 21.74
N LYS A 6 10.69 23.95 21.67
CA LYS A 6 10.42 24.69 20.42
C LYS A 6 11.68 25.38 19.87
N ASN A 7 12.46 26.03 20.74
CA ASN A 7 13.72 26.66 20.34
C ASN A 7 14.74 25.63 19.85
N PHE A 8 14.85 24.47 20.51
CA PHE A 8 15.69 23.37 20.06
C PHE A 8 15.31 22.92 18.64
N VAL A 9 14.02 22.67 18.39
CA VAL A 9 13.54 22.23 17.06
C VAL A 9 13.86 23.29 16.00
N SER A 10 13.56 24.56 16.28
CA SER A 10 13.86 25.66 15.36
C SER A 10 15.35 25.76 15.05
N ASN A 11 16.20 25.69 16.07
CA ASN A 11 17.66 25.73 15.89
C ASN A 11 18.17 24.53 15.10
N TYR A 12 17.61 23.33 15.33
CA TYR A 12 17.99 22.14 14.57
C TYR A 12 17.62 22.29 13.10
N GLN A 13 16.41 22.75 12.78
CA GLN A 13 15.94 22.94 11.40
C GLN A 13 16.72 24.03 10.63
N GLN A 14 17.30 25.00 11.34
CA GLN A 14 18.14 26.05 10.75
C GLN A 14 19.63 25.66 10.66
N SER A 15 20.02 24.49 11.16
CA SER A 15 21.41 24.05 11.14
C SER A 15 21.85 23.52 9.78
N ASP A 16 23.15 23.63 9.47
CA ASP A 16 23.75 23.14 8.22
C ASP A 16 23.66 21.61 8.05
N HIS A 17 23.33 20.89 9.12
CA HIS A 17 23.17 19.43 9.12
C HIS A 17 21.71 18.99 9.02
N TYR A 18 20.76 19.94 9.01
CA TYR A 18 19.37 19.63 8.79
C TYR A 18 19.16 19.14 7.36
N ARG A 19 18.49 18.01 7.26
CA ARG A 19 17.99 17.49 5.99
C ARG A 19 16.54 17.14 6.17
N GLU A 20 15.69 17.73 5.36
CA GLU A 20 14.26 17.48 5.40
C GLU A 20 13.96 16.02 4.99
N PRO A 21 13.18 15.27 5.80
CA PRO A 21 12.81 13.91 5.46
C PRO A 21 11.58 13.90 4.55
N LEU A 22 11.58 13.04 3.53
CA LEU A 22 10.36 12.61 2.86
C LEU A 22 9.49 11.76 3.80
N GLY A 23 10.12 10.94 4.64
CA GLY A 23 9.44 10.16 5.67
C GLY A 23 10.41 9.58 6.68
N PHE A 24 9.94 9.33 7.89
CA PHE A 24 10.76 8.71 8.93
C PHE A 24 9.92 7.93 9.94
N GLY A 25 10.56 6.93 10.56
CA GLY A 25 9.95 6.13 11.60
C GLY A 25 10.95 5.14 12.20
N ILE A 26 10.61 4.60 13.36
CA ILE A 26 11.39 3.53 13.99
C ILE A 26 10.72 2.20 13.64
N ALA A 27 11.44 1.34 12.92
CA ALA A 27 11.00 0.00 12.57
C ALA A 27 11.48 -1.01 13.61
N ARG A 28 10.63 -1.98 13.95
CA ARG A 28 11.08 -3.28 14.45
C ARG A 28 11.37 -4.18 13.24
N VAL A 29 12.54 -4.82 13.20
CA VAL A 29 12.93 -5.70 12.10
C VAL A 29 12.96 -7.17 12.51
N ASP A 30 12.55 -8.04 11.60
CA ASP A 30 12.72 -9.49 11.72
C ASP A 30 13.94 -9.91 10.89
N ILE A 31 14.97 -10.44 11.56
CA ILE A 31 16.26 -10.77 10.95
C ILE A 31 16.36 -12.27 10.73
N ALA A 32 16.71 -12.67 9.51
CA ALA A 32 16.92 -14.05 9.14
C ALA A 32 18.10 -14.63 9.95
N PRO A 33 17.93 -15.78 10.61
CA PRO A 33 18.96 -16.34 11.49
C PRO A 33 20.23 -16.76 10.75
N ILE A 34 20.13 -17.18 9.47
CA ILE A 34 21.27 -17.65 8.68
C ILE A 34 21.80 -16.53 7.78
N SER A 35 21.00 -16.03 6.84
CA SER A 35 21.48 -15.05 5.86
C SER A 35 21.67 -13.63 6.41
N LYS A 36 21.18 -13.37 7.63
CA LYS A 36 21.16 -12.03 8.27
C LYS A 36 20.37 -10.97 7.51
N LYS A 37 19.63 -11.37 6.47
CA LYS A 37 18.73 -10.50 5.72
C LYS A 37 17.55 -10.07 6.59
N ILE A 38 17.07 -8.85 6.36
CA ILE A 38 15.81 -8.39 6.92
C ILE A 38 14.67 -9.04 6.15
N LEU A 39 13.78 -9.71 6.86
CA LEU A 39 12.61 -10.38 6.27
C LEU A 39 11.37 -9.49 6.32
N CYS A 40 11.26 -8.67 7.37
CA CYS A 40 10.14 -7.77 7.62
C CYS A 40 10.62 -6.54 8.40
N ALA A 41 9.99 -5.39 8.14
CA ALA A 41 10.16 -4.17 8.91
C ALA A 41 8.78 -3.62 9.29
N THR A 42 8.45 -3.60 10.58
CA THR A 42 7.15 -3.14 11.09
C THR A 42 7.31 -1.76 11.72
N TYR A 43 6.52 -0.79 11.26
CA TYR A 43 6.52 0.57 11.77
C TYR A 43 5.25 0.82 12.61
N PRO A 44 5.36 0.98 13.94
CA PRO A 44 4.21 1.34 14.76
C PRO A 44 3.68 2.75 14.45
N VAL A 45 4.57 3.65 14.04
CA VAL A 45 4.28 5.02 13.65
C VAL A 45 5.11 5.37 12.42
N LEU A 46 4.44 5.88 11.39
CA LEU A 46 5.08 6.46 10.21
C LEU A 46 4.76 7.95 10.16
N ASN A 47 5.81 8.76 10.07
CA ASN A 47 5.73 10.19 9.82
C ASN A 47 6.10 10.43 8.36
N TRP A 48 5.32 11.24 7.67
CA TRP A 48 5.48 11.49 6.24
C TRP A 48 5.41 12.97 5.93
N LYS A 49 6.35 13.46 5.11
CA LYS A 49 6.55 14.89 4.80
C LYS A 49 6.70 15.73 6.09
N GLU A 50 5.89 16.77 6.24
CA GLU A 50 5.98 17.77 7.31
C GLU A 50 5.45 17.28 8.68
N GLU A 51 5.02 16.02 8.78
CA GLU A 51 4.49 15.47 10.03
C GLU A 51 5.59 15.34 11.10
N ASN A 52 5.30 15.86 12.30
CA ASN A 52 6.07 15.61 13.52
C ASN A 52 7.57 15.93 13.41
N LEU A 53 7.95 17.00 12.69
CA LEU A 53 9.35 17.40 12.53
C LEU A 53 10.09 17.71 13.84
N GLY A 54 9.35 18.03 14.92
CA GLY A 54 9.93 18.11 16.27
C GLY A 54 10.47 16.76 16.76
N SER A 55 9.73 15.67 16.55
CA SER A 55 10.22 14.32 16.86
C SER A 55 11.37 13.91 15.95
N TYR A 56 11.33 14.31 14.68
CA TYR A 56 12.45 14.10 13.77
C TYR A 56 13.75 14.74 14.28
N ALA A 57 13.68 15.99 14.74
CA ALA A 57 14.81 16.70 15.33
C ALA A 57 15.36 15.98 16.58
N VAL A 58 14.48 15.53 17.48
CA VAL A 58 14.87 14.73 18.65
C VAL A 58 15.57 13.45 18.23
N PHE A 59 14.97 12.68 17.32
CA PHE A 59 15.54 11.42 16.87
C PHE A 59 16.91 11.62 16.26
N CYS A 60 17.09 12.60 15.36
CA CYS A 60 18.38 12.86 14.74
C CYS A 60 19.45 13.35 15.74
N ASN A 61 19.06 14.14 16.74
CA ASN A 61 19.98 14.62 17.77
C ASN A 61 20.39 13.50 18.75
N SER A 62 19.52 12.51 18.95
CA SER A 62 19.79 11.35 19.79
C SER A 62 20.69 10.28 19.13
N LEU A 63 21.02 10.40 17.84
CA LEU A 63 21.80 9.38 17.13
C LEU A 63 23.28 9.37 17.52
N SER A 64 23.84 8.16 17.56
CA SER A 64 25.28 7.92 17.62
C SER A 64 25.81 7.62 16.21
N LYS A 65 26.83 8.35 15.75
CA LYS A 65 27.41 8.16 14.39
C LYS A 65 27.94 6.74 14.16
N GLU A 66 28.41 6.08 15.21
CA GLU A 66 28.92 4.70 15.19
C GLU A 66 27.82 3.63 14.95
N LYS A 67 26.54 4.03 14.97
CA LYS A 67 25.38 3.14 14.82
C LYS A 67 24.72 3.22 13.45
N ILE A 68 25.30 3.97 12.51
CA ILE A 68 24.79 4.06 11.14
C ILE A 68 25.05 2.73 10.44
N LEU A 69 23.96 2.03 10.07
CA LEU A 69 24.02 0.79 9.31
C LEU A 69 24.14 1.05 7.81
N LYS A 70 23.45 2.09 7.35
CA LYS A 70 23.39 2.45 5.95
C LYS A 70 23.13 3.95 5.82
N GLU A 71 23.82 4.57 4.87
CA GLU A 71 23.60 5.96 4.51
C GLU A 71 23.87 6.15 3.02
N SER A 72 22.91 6.77 2.34
CA SER A 72 23.02 7.17 0.95
C SER A 72 22.40 8.55 0.75
N ALA A 73 22.40 9.02 -0.49
CA ALA A 73 21.65 10.22 -0.83
C ALA A 73 20.15 10.03 -0.59
N SER A 74 19.56 8.85 -0.72
CA SER A 74 18.11 8.68 -0.61
C SER A 74 17.63 8.27 0.78
N GLU A 75 18.41 7.50 1.53
CA GLU A 75 17.99 6.90 2.80
C GLU A 75 19.11 6.83 3.85
N ARG A 76 18.72 6.84 5.13
CA ARG A 76 19.62 6.57 6.27
C ARG A 76 18.95 5.59 7.23
N ILE A 77 19.70 4.60 7.68
CA ILE A 77 19.27 3.56 8.62
C ILE A 77 20.27 3.51 9.77
N VAL A 78 19.75 3.63 10.99
CA VAL A 78 20.56 3.71 12.21
C VAL A 78 20.02 2.74 13.25
N GLU A 79 20.89 1.98 13.90
CA GLU A 79 20.49 1.13 15.03
C GLU A 79 20.01 1.99 16.21
N ILE A 80 18.98 1.52 16.90
CA ILE A 80 18.59 2.06 18.19
C ILE A 80 19.43 1.41 19.29
N ASP A 81 20.05 2.23 20.14
CA ASP A 81 20.77 1.82 21.34
C ASP A 81 20.23 2.52 22.59
N GLU A 82 20.79 2.16 23.74
CA GLU A 82 20.43 2.76 25.04
C GLU A 82 20.59 4.29 25.04
N SER A 83 21.69 4.79 24.47
CA SER A 83 21.98 6.23 24.43
C SER A 83 20.90 6.99 23.68
N PHE A 84 20.44 6.46 22.54
CA PHE A 84 19.35 7.04 21.78
C PHE A 84 18.07 7.16 22.61
N VAL A 85 17.68 6.08 23.31
CA VAL A 85 16.43 6.02 24.07
C VAL A 85 16.44 7.04 25.21
N LEU A 86 17.50 7.06 26.01
CA LEU A 86 17.61 7.97 27.16
C LEU A 86 17.64 9.43 26.73
N LYS A 87 18.45 9.79 25.72
CA LYS A 87 18.50 11.16 25.19
C LYS A 87 17.16 11.61 24.61
N ALA A 88 16.46 10.74 23.87
CA ALA A 88 15.16 11.07 23.31
C ALA A 88 14.12 11.36 24.41
N LEU A 89 14.12 10.57 25.49
CA LEU A 89 13.23 10.79 26.64
C LEU A 89 13.52 12.10 27.35
N ASP A 90 14.78 12.48 27.51
CA ASP A 90 15.16 13.76 28.12
C ASP A 90 14.53 14.94 27.38
N PHE A 91 14.58 14.94 26.04
CA PHE A 91 13.91 15.95 25.21
C PHE A 91 12.38 15.92 25.37
N TYR A 92 11.80 14.74 25.57
CA TYR A 92 10.35 14.55 25.71
C TYR A 92 9.81 14.77 27.12
N THR A 93 10.66 14.95 28.14
CA THR A 93 10.29 15.29 29.52
C THR A 93 9.09 16.25 29.65
N PRO A 94 9.01 17.37 28.87
CA PRO A 94 7.91 18.31 28.99
C PRO A 94 6.53 17.75 28.61
N PHE A 95 6.49 16.64 27.89
CA PHE A 95 5.28 16.04 27.30
C PHE A 95 4.94 14.67 27.90
N LEU A 96 5.81 14.09 28.73
CA LEU A 96 5.64 12.73 29.25
C LEU A 96 4.34 12.55 30.04
N ASN A 97 3.96 13.51 30.89
CA ASN A 97 2.71 13.43 31.66
C ASN A 97 1.48 13.28 30.75
N GLU A 98 1.42 14.04 29.66
CA GLU A 98 0.33 13.94 28.68
C GLU A 98 0.39 12.60 27.93
N ALA A 99 1.59 12.18 27.50
CA ALA A 99 1.78 10.90 26.83
C ALA A 99 1.36 9.70 27.71
N TYR A 100 1.66 9.72 29.01
CA TYR A 100 1.20 8.67 29.93
C TYR A 100 -0.31 8.69 30.15
N SER A 101 -0.92 9.87 30.20
CA SER A 101 -2.36 10.02 30.44
C SER A 101 -3.20 9.67 29.22
N ASN A 102 -2.67 9.89 28.01
CA ASN A 102 -3.36 9.60 26.75
C ASN A 102 -2.43 8.90 25.76
N LYS A 103 -2.61 7.58 25.60
CA LYS A 103 -1.81 6.76 24.67
C LYS A 103 -2.02 7.11 23.19
N MET A 104 -3.08 7.83 22.86
CA MET A 104 -3.32 8.34 21.50
C MET A 104 -2.61 9.67 21.23
N ALA A 105 -2.21 10.39 22.28
CA ALA A 105 -1.38 11.58 22.18
C ALA A 105 0.09 11.20 21.98
N HIS A 106 0.81 12.02 21.21
CA HIS A 106 2.26 11.92 21.02
C HIS A 106 2.76 10.53 20.61
N LYS A 107 2.22 9.97 19.52
CA LYS A 107 2.55 8.60 19.08
C LYS A 107 4.07 8.33 18.95
N ASN A 108 4.87 9.30 18.52
CA ASN A 108 6.34 9.15 18.50
C ASN A 108 6.96 9.00 19.89
N ILE A 109 6.40 9.66 20.91
CA ILE A 109 6.82 9.49 22.31
C ILE A 109 6.42 8.09 22.80
N GLN A 110 5.23 7.61 22.45
CA GLN A 110 4.80 6.23 22.78
C GLN A 110 5.79 5.18 22.24
N VAL A 111 6.30 5.36 21.02
CA VAL A 111 7.33 4.48 20.46
C VAL A 111 8.60 4.49 21.33
N VAL A 112 9.07 5.66 21.77
CA VAL A 112 10.26 5.74 22.64
C VAL A 112 10.00 5.13 24.03
N LEU A 113 8.80 5.29 24.57
CA LEU A 113 8.42 4.64 25.84
C LEU A 113 8.39 3.11 25.71
N GLU A 114 7.96 2.55 24.58
CA GLU A 114 8.05 1.10 24.33
C GLU A 114 9.49 0.64 24.09
N LEU A 115 10.35 1.49 23.52
CA LEU A 115 11.79 1.21 23.43
C LEU A 115 12.46 1.20 24.80
N LEU A 116 12.04 2.07 25.74
CA LEU A 116 12.52 2.04 27.12
C LEU A 116 12.21 0.71 27.80
N LYS A 117 10.98 0.21 27.66
CA LYS A 117 10.61 -1.13 28.17
C LYS A 117 11.43 -2.23 27.50
N ALA A 118 11.64 -2.13 26.18
CA ALA A 118 12.47 -3.08 25.47
C ALA A 118 13.94 -3.03 25.93
N LEU A 119 14.46 -1.87 26.33
CA LEU A 119 15.78 -1.73 26.94
C LEU A 119 15.85 -2.41 28.31
N GLU A 120 14.88 -2.10 29.20
CA GLU A 120 14.80 -2.67 30.55
C GLU A 120 14.69 -4.21 30.54
N GLU A 121 14.01 -4.76 29.52
CA GLU A 121 13.83 -6.20 29.32
C GLU A 121 14.94 -6.85 28.47
N ASN A 122 15.99 -6.11 28.11
CA ASN A 122 17.10 -6.56 27.26
C ASN A 122 16.65 -7.12 25.89
N ARG A 123 15.63 -6.50 25.29
CA ARG A 123 15.01 -6.86 24.01
C ARG A 123 15.34 -5.90 22.87
N LEU A 124 16.27 -4.96 23.03
CA LEU A 124 16.73 -4.11 21.90
C LEU A 124 17.48 -4.90 20.84
N LYS A 125 18.08 -6.03 21.24
CA LYS A 125 18.86 -6.92 20.37
C LYS A 125 18.29 -8.32 20.42
N ASN A 126 18.55 -9.11 19.37
CA ASN A 126 18.29 -10.53 19.40
C ASN A 126 19.45 -11.29 20.09
N ASN A 127 19.30 -12.61 20.22
CA ASN A 127 20.30 -13.47 20.86
C ASN A 127 21.67 -13.49 20.16
N ASN A 128 21.77 -13.01 18.92
CA ASN A 128 23.02 -12.88 18.18
C ASN A 128 23.64 -11.48 18.34
N GLY A 129 23.05 -10.60 19.16
CA GLY A 129 23.51 -9.23 19.36
C GLY A 129 23.11 -8.24 18.27
N GLU A 130 22.24 -8.65 17.34
CA GLU A 130 21.79 -7.81 16.21
C GLU A 130 20.65 -6.89 16.67
N SER A 131 20.72 -5.61 16.33
CA SER A 131 19.69 -4.64 16.73
C SER A 131 18.35 -4.91 16.04
N LEU A 132 17.29 -5.04 16.86
CA LEU A 132 15.92 -5.31 16.42
C LEU A 132 15.14 -4.03 16.09
N TYR A 133 15.65 -2.86 16.46
CA TYR A 133 14.99 -1.59 16.22
C TYR A 133 15.90 -0.64 15.43
N ARG A 134 15.36 -0.05 14.37
CA ARG A 134 16.12 0.81 13.46
C ARG A 134 15.35 2.11 13.23
N LEU A 135 16.01 3.25 13.42
CA LEU A 135 15.51 4.50 12.88
C LEU A 135 15.76 4.48 11.38
N VAL A 136 14.71 4.73 10.61
CA VAL A 136 14.75 4.78 9.16
C VAL A 136 14.31 6.17 8.74
N ILE A 137 15.13 6.81 7.91
CA ILE A 137 14.88 8.14 7.36
C ILE A 137 14.98 8.02 5.85
N LEU A 138 13.91 8.38 5.15
CA LEU A 138 13.86 8.52 3.71
C LEU A 138 13.92 10.02 3.38
N TYR A 139 14.87 10.43 2.56
CA TYR A 139 15.05 11.82 2.13
C TYR A 139 14.53 12.08 0.72
N GLU A 140 14.69 11.11 -0.19
CA GLU A 140 14.32 11.27 -1.61
C GLU A 140 13.55 10.05 -2.10
N ASP A 141 12.59 10.27 -3.00
CA ASP A 141 11.85 9.19 -3.65
C ASP A 141 12.64 8.53 -4.80
N LYS A 142 13.72 7.83 -4.45
CA LYS A 142 14.55 7.02 -5.35
C LYS A 142 14.27 5.53 -5.18
N PRO A 143 14.71 4.64 -6.09
CA PRO A 143 14.55 3.20 -5.90
C PRO A 143 15.03 2.76 -4.52
N CYS A 144 14.23 1.91 -3.85
CA CYS A 144 14.53 1.47 -2.49
C CYS A 144 15.86 0.73 -2.45
N GLU A 145 16.72 1.07 -1.51
CA GLU A 145 18.01 0.41 -1.36
C GLU A 145 18.06 -0.56 -0.15
N SER A 146 16.94 -0.70 0.56
CA SER A 146 16.79 -1.58 1.72
C SER A 146 15.37 -2.13 1.85
N VAL A 147 15.20 -3.15 2.70
CA VAL A 147 13.88 -3.70 3.05
C VAL A 147 13.10 -2.68 3.87
N GLU A 148 13.79 -1.97 4.75
CA GLU A 148 13.24 -0.93 5.60
C GLU A 148 12.58 0.19 4.78
N SER A 149 13.28 0.75 3.78
CA SER A 149 12.71 1.79 2.94
C SER A 149 11.60 1.26 2.03
N ALA A 150 11.71 0.02 1.53
CA ALA A 150 10.63 -0.63 0.79
C ALA A 150 9.35 -0.76 1.63
N TYR A 151 9.44 -1.27 2.86
CA TYR A 151 8.29 -1.37 3.76
C TYR A 151 7.74 0.00 4.14
N MET A 152 8.60 1.01 4.32
CA MET A 152 8.16 2.38 4.61
C MET A 152 7.30 2.95 3.48
N LYS A 153 7.72 2.81 2.22
CA LYS A 153 6.94 3.27 1.07
C LYS A 153 5.63 2.52 0.90
N LEU A 154 5.64 1.19 1.10
CA LEU A 154 4.42 0.39 1.07
C LEU A 154 3.44 0.82 2.18
N LEU A 155 3.95 1.13 3.38
CA LEU A 155 3.12 1.65 4.47
C LEU A 155 2.56 3.03 4.15
N ALA A 156 3.35 3.92 3.55
CA ALA A 156 2.90 5.25 3.13
C ALA A 156 1.73 5.15 2.13
N LEU A 157 1.77 4.19 1.20
CA LEU A 157 0.66 3.91 0.29
C LEU A 157 -0.56 3.37 1.06
N SER A 158 -0.36 2.38 1.93
CA SER A 158 -1.47 1.74 2.67
C SER A 158 -2.17 2.65 3.67
N LEU A 159 -1.46 3.63 4.23
CA LEU A 159 -2.01 4.69 5.07
C LEU A 159 -2.58 5.88 4.27
N GLY A 160 -2.45 5.89 2.94
CA GLY A 160 -2.87 7.03 2.11
C GLY A 160 -2.02 8.30 2.27
N LYS A 161 -0.88 8.21 2.97
CA LYS A 161 0.10 9.30 3.11
C LYS A 161 0.80 9.63 1.78
N ALA A 162 0.86 8.66 0.88
CA ALA A 162 1.29 8.82 -0.50
C ALA A 162 0.20 8.33 -1.46
N PRO A 163 -0.11 9.07 -2.54
CA PRO A 163 -1.04 8.59 -3.57
C PRO A 163 -0.54 7.30 -4.24
N LEU A 164 -1.47 6.45 -4.70
CA LEU A 164 -1.13 5.35 -5.59
C LEU A 164 -0.33 5.85 -6.80
N ARG A 165 0.67 5.07 -7.23
CA ARG A 165 1.61 5.38 -8.32
C ARG A 165 2.56 6.57 -8.09
N SER A 166 2.50 7.23 -6.93
CA SER A 166 3.33 8.42 -6.67
C SER A 166 4.75 8.10 -6.21
N LEU A 167 4.99 6.90 -5.68
CA LEU A 167 6.27 6.50 -5.12
C LEU A 167 7.06 5.61 -6.09
N ASN A 168 8.38 5.83 -6.14
CA ASN A 168 9.29 4.99 -6.89
C ASN A 168 9.49 3.63 -6.19
N LEU A 169 8.87 2.59 -6.74
CA LEU A 169 8.99 1.20 -6.28
C LEU A 169 9.78 0.33 -7.28
N GLU A 170 10.58 0.94 -8.16
CA GLU A 170 11.43 0.21 -9.09
C GLU A 170 12.39 -0.73 -8.33
N GLY A 171 12.50 -1.97 -8.80
CA GLY A 171 13.37 -2.96 -8.18
C GLY A 171 12.93 -3.47 -6.81
N ILE A 172 11.74 -3.09 -6.30
CA ILE A 172 11.29 -3.47 -4.94
C ILE A 172 11.32 -5.00 -4.69
N PHE A 173 11.00 -5.80 -5.71
CA PHE A 173 11.06 -7.26 -5.62
C PHE A 173 12.46 -7.82 -5.32
N ASN A 174 13.52 -7.09 -5.67
CA ASN A 174 14.90 -7.49 -5.40
C ASN A 174 15.28 -7.22 -3.94
N GLN A 175 14.68 -6.20 -3.32
CA GLN A 175 14.88 -5.90 -1.90
C GLN A 175 14.19 -6.93 -1.01
N LEU A 176 12.98 -7.36 -1.38
CA LEU A 176 12.18 -8.26 -0.55
C LEU A 176 12.60 -9.72 -0.71
N SER A 177 12.90 -10.40 0.41
CA SER A 177 13.21 -11.82 0.42
C SER A 177 11.94 -12.68 0.36
N ASN A 178 11.96 -13.79 -0.37
CA ASN A 178 10.87 -14.76 -0.32
C ASN A 178 10.93 -15.48 1.03
N ALA A 179 9.88 -15.36 1.84
CA ALA A 179 9.82 -15.91 3.20
C ALA A 179 8.57 -16.77 3.38
N ALA A 180 8.65 -17.74 4.28
CA ALA A 180 7.45 -18.42 4.78
C ALA A 180 6.84 -17.59 5.90
N TRP A 181 5.52 -17.46 5.92
CA TRP A 181 4.79 -16.67 6.90
C TRP A 181 3.88 -17.58 7.73
N SER A 182 3.97 -17.46 9.05
CA SER A 182 3.09 -18.13 10.02
C SER A 182 2.54 -17.09 10.98
N GLY A 183 1.24 -16.81 10.89
CA GLY A 183 0.64 -15.62 11.45
C GLY A 183 1.38 -14.36 10.97
N ASN A 184 1.81 -13.52 11.91
CA ASN A 184 2.58 -12.30 11.63
C ASN A 184 4.10 -12.49 11.63
N LYS A 185 4.59 -13.73 11.66
CA LYS A 185 6.03 -14.02 11.77
C LYS A 185 6.61 -14.54 10.44
N PRO A 186 7.63 -13.86 9.89
CA PRO A 186 8.38 -14.38 8.76
C PRO A 186 9.43 -15.41 9.20
N TYR A 187 9.68 -16.38 8.33
CA TYR A 187 10.68 -17.41 8.47
C TYR A 187 11.54 -17.49 7.21
N GLU A 188 12.85 -17.53 7.41
CA GLU A 188 13.80 -17.85 6.35
C GLU A 188 13.60 -19.30 5.91
N LEU A 189 13.38 -19.51 4.61
CA LEU A 189 13.10 -20.83 4.05
C LEU A 189 14.24 -21.83 4.31
N GLU A 190 15.49 -21.36 4.23
CA GLU A 190 16.65 -22.23 4.47
C GLU A 190 16.74 -22.67 5.93
N TRP A 191 16.46 -21.76 6.87
CA TRP A 191 16.40 -22.09 8.28
C TRP A 191 15.32 -23.14 8.57
N LEU A 192 14.14 -23.03 7.92
CA LEU A 192 13.09 -24.03 8.04
C LEU A 192 13.55 -25.41 7.54
N ARG A 193 14.23 -25.47 6.37
CA ARG A 193 14.74 -26.75 5.82
C ARG A 193 15.75 -27.41 6.75
N ILE A 194 16.72 -26.66 7.25
CA ILE A 194 17.76 -27.17 8.17
C ILE A 194 17.14 -27.72 9.46
N ASN A 195 16.10 -27.06 9.99
CA ASN A 195 15.49 -27.41 11.27
C ASN A 195 14.24 -28.29 11.12
N GLU A 196 13.83 -28.66 9.90
CA GLU A 196 12.52 -29.26 9.62
C GLU A 196 12.27 -30.53 10.44
N VAL A 197 13.23 -31.46 10.42
CA VAL A 197 13.13 -32.73 11.14
C VAL A 197 12.99 -32.50 12.64
N ALA A 198 13.86 -31.67 13.22
CA ALA A 198 13.84 -31.38 14.66
C ALA A 198 12.54 -30.68 15.09
N LEU A 199 12.05 -29.73 14.28
CA LEU A 199 10.80 -29.02 14.55
C LEU A 199 9.60 -29.98 14.47
N LYS A 200 9.53 -30.84 13.46
CA LYS A 200 8.45 -31.82 13.30
C LYS A 200 8.44 -32.86 14.42
N MET A 201 9.60 -33.46 14.73
CA MET A 201 9.72 -34.47 15.79
C MET A 201 9.36 -33.93 17.18
N ARG A 202 9.52 -32.61 17.40
CA ARG A 202 9.20 -31.95 18.68
C ARG A 202 7.81 -31.29 18.70
N GLY A 203 7.02 -31.38 17.62
CA GLY A 203 5.72 -30.71 17.53
C GLY A 203 5.79 -29.18 17.45
N HIS A 204 6.93 -28.60 17.05
CA HIS A 204 7.16 -27.16 16.95
C HIS A 204 7.22 -26.65 15.50
N PHE A 205 6.88 -27.47 14.50
CA PHE A 205 6.86 -27.03 13.11
C PHE A 205 5.76 -25.97 12.91
N PRO A 206 6.09 -24.77 12.39
CA PRO A 206 5.11 -23.68 12.29
C PRO A 206 4.02 -23.99 11.25
N SER A 207 2.80 -23.54 11.51
CA SER A 207 1.72 -23.56 10.53
C SER A 207 1.97 -22.48 9.48
N ILE A 208 2.52 -22.86 8.33
CA ILE A 208 2.81 -21.90 7.25
C ILE A 208 1.53 -21.55 6.50
N ASP A 209 1.14 -20.28 6.56
CA ASP A 209 -0.07 -19.75 5.92
C ASP A 209 0.18 -19.43 4.44
N PHE A 210 1.36 -18.92 4.11
CA PHE A 210 1.78 -18.60 2.73
C PHE A 210 3.30 -18.44 2.61
N ILE A 211 3.81 -18.50 1.39
CA ILE A 211 5.20 -18.19 1.05
C ILE A 211 5.19 -17.09 -0.02
N ASP A 212 5.66 -15.90 0.33
CA ASP A 212 5.72 -14.75 -0.59
C ASP A 212 6.76 -13.72 -0.10
N LYS A 213 7.12 -12.79 -0.99
CA LYS A 213 7.95 -11.61 -0.71
C LYS A 213 7.19 -10.50 0.02
N PHE A 214 5.86 -10.44 -0.14
CA PHE A 214 5.01 -9.41 0.45
C PHE A 214 4.18 -9.99 1.61
N PRO A 215 4.09 -9.31 2.76
CA PRO A 215 3.08 -9.63 3.75
C PRO A 215 1.68 -9.17 3.29
N ARG A 216 0.66 -9.57 4.04
CA ARG A 216 -0.72 -9.11 3.87
C ARG A 216 -0.90 -7.73 4.52
N TYR A 217 -1.86 -6.96 4.03
CA TYR A 217 -2.16 -5.61 4.52
C TYR A 217 -2.42 -5.58 6.04
N LEU A 218 -3.27 -6.47 6.54
CA LEU A 218 -3.63 -6.55 7.96
C LEU A 218 -2.52 -7.11 8.86
N MET A 219 -1.39 -7.54 8.31
CA MET A 219 -0.20 -7.89 9.09
C MET A 219 0.64 -6.67 9.45
N GLN A 220 0.41 -5.53 8.80
CA GLN A 220 1.24 -4.32 8.92
C GLN A 220 0.48 -3.11 9.47
N LEU A 221 -0.84 -3.04 9.24
CA LEU A 221 -1.66 -1.94 9.76
C LEU A 221 -3.11 -2.35 9.98
N ILE A 222 -3.78 -1.51 10.76
CA ILE A 222 -5.24 -1.48 10.89
C ILE A 222 -5.72 -0.32 10.00
N PRO A 223 -6.75 -0.49 9.16
CA PRO A 223 -7.33 0.62 8.41
C PRO A 223 -7.77 1.76 9.35
N GLU A 224 -7.53 3.02 8.95
CA GLU A 224 -7.87 4.18 9.79
C GLU A 224 -9.39 4.42 9.94
N PHE A 225 -10.19 3.83 9.06
CA PHE A 225 -11.64 4.05 8.99
C PHE A 225 -12.41 2.77 9.35
N ASP A 226 -13.34 2.90 10.31
CA ASP A 226 -14.11 1.77 10.86
C ASP A 226 -14.95 1.01 9.83
N ASN A 227 -15.37 1.68 8.75
CA ASN A 227 -16.18 1.09 7.69
C ASN A 227 -15.36 0.52 6.51
N ILE A 228 -14.08 0.17 6.75
CA ILE A 228 -13.29 -0.66 5.83
C ILE A 228 -13.41 -2.13 6.26
N ARG A 229 -13.96 -2.96 5.38
CA ARG A 229 -14.22 -4.38 5.66
C ARG A 229 -13.39 -5.28 4.76
N LEU A 230 -12.57 -6.14 5.36
CA LEU A 230 -11.77 -7.16 4.70
C LEU A 230 -12.16 -8.53 5.24
N LEU A 231 -12.91 -9.31 4.47
CA LEU A 231 -13.43 -10.59 4.93
C LEU A 231 -12.40 -11.73 4.89
N ASP A 232 -11.30 -11.54 4.17
CA ASP A 232 -10.16 -12.46 4.12
C ASP A 232 -8.86 -11.68 3.88
N SER A 233 -7.98 -11.68 4.89
CA SER A 233 -6.68 -10.98 4.87
C SER A 233 -5.79 -11.42 3.70
N SER A 234 -5.91 -12.68 3.23
CA SER A 234 -5.10 -13.20 2.13
C SER A 234 -5.35 -12.50 0.79
N LYS A 235 -6.47 -11.78 0.66
CA LYS A 235 -6.91 -11.13 -0.58
C LYS A 235 -6.38 -9.70 -0.73
N THR A 236 -5.64 -9.16 0.25
CA THR A 236 -5.09 -7.81 0.17
C THR A 236 -3.61 -7.79 0.56
N ARG A 237 -2.75 -7.48 -0.41
CA ARG A 237 -1.31 -7.31 -0.16
C ARG A 237 -1.02 -6.00 0.55
N PHE A 238 0.05 -6.01 1.36
CA PHE A 238 0.62 -4.79 1.90
C PHE A 238 1.09 -3.86 0.77
N GLY A 239 0.83 -2.56 0.90
CA GLY A 239 0.98 -1.56 -0.15
C GLY A 239 -0.30 -1.30 -0.97
N ALA A 240 -1.40 -2.01 -0.70
CA ALA A 240 -2.72 -1.65 -1.22
C ALA A 240 -3.29 -0.43 -0.48
N TYR A 241 -4.12 0.38 -1.14
CA TYR A 241 -4.84 1.51 -0.55
C TYR A 241 -6.36 1.32 -0.70
N LEU A 242 -7.11 1.50 0.39
CA LEU A 242 -8.53 1.13 0.47
C LEU A 242 -9.45 2.34 0.71
N GLY A 243 -9.00 3.53 0.33
CA GLY A 243 -9.78 4.76 0.42
C GLY A 243 -9.93 5.29 1.84
N THR A 244 -10.80 6.29 1.98
CA THR A 244 -11.12 6.94 3.26
C THR A 244 -12.42 6.41 3.89
N GLY A 245 -12.69 5.12 3.70
CA GLY A 245 -13.91 4.46 4.19
C GLY A 245 -14.86 3.96 3.10
N GLY A 246 -15.82 3.12 3.52
CA GLY A 246 -16.89 2.54 2.69
C GLY A 246 -16.42 1.42 1.75
N TYR A 247 -15.18 0.96 1.92
CA TYR A 247 -14.60 -0.14 1.14
C TYR A 247 -14.99 -1.50 1.73
N THR A 248 -15.51 -2.40 0.90
CA THR A 248 -15.81 -3.79 1.30
C THR A 248 -15.18 -4.75 0.32
N GLN A 249 -14.34 -5.66 0.82
CA GLN A 249 -13.78 -6.76 0.03
C GLN A 249 -14.43 -8.09 0.41
N MET A 250 -15.13 -8.68 -0.55
CA MET A 250 -15.74 -10.01 -0.39
C MET A 250 -14.72 -11.12 -0.65
N PRO A 251 -14.74 -12.25 0.08
CA PRO A 251 -13.63 -13.20 0.11
C PRO A 251 -13.59 -14.15 -1.09
N GLY A 252 -14.70 -14.28 -1.84
CA GLY A 252 -14.88 -15.30 -2.87
C GLY A 252 -13.78 -15.28 -3.94
N ALA A 253 -13.77 -14.26 -4.79
CA ALA A 253 -12.84 -14.17 -5.92
C ALA A 253 -12.11 -12.82 -6.00
N SER A 254 -12.11 -12.06 -4.89
CA SER A 254 -11.48 -10.74 -4.86
C SER A 254 -9.97 -10.81 -4.66
N TYR A 255 -9.29 -9.73 -5.06
CA TYR A 255 -7.89 -9.50 -4.75
C TYR A 255 -7.54 -8.01 -4.89
N VAL A 256 -6.63 -7.50 -4.06
CA VAL A 256 -5.97 -6.19 -4.27
C VAL A 256 -4.47 -6.34 -4.08
N ASN A 257 -3.72 -5.97 -5.12
CA ASN A 257 -2.27 -6.04 -5.11
C ASN A 257 -1.64 -4.77 -4.52
N PHE A 258 -0.31 -4.76 -4.34
CA PHE A 258 0.41 -3.57 -3.91
C PHE A 258 0.35 -2.45 -4.96
N ASN A 259 0.44 -1.20 -4.50
CA ASN A 259 0.32 0.01 -5.31
C ASN A 259 -0.98 0.04 -6.12
N ALA A 260 -2.06 -0.52 -5.57
CA ALA A 260 -3.36 -0.58 -6.19
C ALA A 260 -4.47 -0.43 -5.14
N GLY A 261 -5.69 -0.19 -5.63
CA GLY A 261 -6.89 -0.23 -4.79
C GLY A 261 -7.89 0.86 -5.15
N ALA A 262 -8.66 1.29 -4.15
CA ALA A 262 -9.81 2.17 -4.33
C ALA A 262 -9.59 3.53 -3.65
N MET A 263 -10.08 4.59 -4.26
CA MET A 263 -9.96 5.97 -3.76
C MET A 263 -11.15 6.40 -2.88
N GLY A 264 -11.99 5.45 -2.44
CA GLY A 264 -13.17 5.71 -1.62
C GLY A 264 -14.10 4.49 -1.58
N VAL A 265 -15.40 4.74 -1.38
CA VAL A 265 -16.44 3.71 -1.31
C VAL A 265 -16.36 2.78 -2.53
N CYS A 266 -16.30 1.47 -2.28
CA CYS A 266 -16.20 0.47 -3.33
C CYS A 266 -16.68 -0.88 -2.79
N MET A 267 -17.54 -1.56 -3.56
CA MET A 267 -17.75 -2.99 -3.41
C MET A 267 -16.73 -3.72 -4.28
N ASN A 268 -15.89 -4.57 -3.67
CA ASN A 268 -14.89 -5.34 -4.37
C ASN A 268 -15.06 -6.84 -4.18
N GLU A 269 -15.55 -7.49 -5.22
CA GLU A 269 -15.68 -8.94 -5.33
C GLU A 269 -14.77 -9.53 -6.42
N GLY A 270 -13.92 -8.70 -7.04
CA GLY A 270 -13.02 -9.05 -8.14
C GLY A 270 -11.56 -8.68 -7.89
N ARG A 271 -10.74 -8.78 -8.92
CA ARG A 271 -9.27 -8.68 -8.84
C ARG A 271 -8.78 -7.33 -9.34
N ILE A 272 -8.14 -6.57 -8.46
CA ILE A 272 -7.47 -5.30 -8.72
C ILE A 272 -5.96 -5.57 -8.81
N SER A 273 -5.44 -5.58 -10.04
CA SER A 273 -4.02 -5.82 -10.31
C SER A 273 -3.12 -4.67 -9.82
N SER A 274 -1.81 -4.91 -9.71
CA SER A 274 -0.87 -3.87 -9.28
C SER A 274 -0.93 -2.64 -10.19
N SER A 275 -0.77 -1.46 -9.59
CA SER A 275 -0.89 -0.16 -10.25
C SER A 275 -2.31 0.20 -10.72
N VAL A 276 -3.35 -0.61 -10.46
CA VAL A 276 -4.73 -0.23 -10.78
C VAL A 276 -5.28 0.75 -9.74
N VAL A 277 -5.91 1.82 -10.21
CA VAL A 277 -6.61 2.80 -9.37
C VAL A 277 -8.09 2.75 -9.69
N VAL A 278 -8.92 2.61 -8.66
CA VAL A 278 -10.39 2.55 -8.79
C VAL A 278 -11.01 3.78 -8.14
N GLY A 279 -11.84 4.50 -8.88
CA GLY A 279 -12.57 5.66 -8.40
C GLY A 279 -13.69 5.28 -7.43
N ALA A 280 -14.08 6.24 -6.59
CA ALA A 280 -15.15 6.05 -5.60
C ALA A 280 -16.50 5.76 -6.27
N GLY A 281 -17.34 4.99 -5.56
CA GLY A 281 -18.67 4.57 -6.03
C GLY A 281 -18.66 3.41 -7.02
N THR A 282 -17.47 2.88 -7.36
CA THR A 282 -17.35 1.78 -8.32
C THR A 282 -17.62 0.43 -7.67
N ASP A 283 -18.38 -0.40 -8.38
CA ASP A 283 -18.72 -1.77 -8.03
C ASP A 283 -17.94 -2.74 -8.93
N ILE A 284 -17.16 -3.63 -8.31
CA ILE A 284 -16.39 -4.68 -8.97
C ILE A 284 -17.04 -6.01 -8.62
N GLY A 285 -17.87 -6.51 -9.54
CA GLY A 285 -18.64 -7.73 -9.34
C GLY A 285 -17.79 -9.00 -9.23
N GLY A 286 -18.43 -10.05 -8.70
CA GLY A 286 -17.81 -11.33 -8.37
C GLY A 286 -16.91 -11.88 -9.48
N GLY A 287 -15.62 -12.01 -9.20
CA GLY A 287 -14.66 -12.60 -10.11
C GLY A 287 -14.27 -11.74 -11.33
N ALA A 288 -14.70 -10.47 -11.40
CA ALA A 288 -14.22 -9.55 -12.41
C ALA A 288 -12.68 -9.36 -12.32
N SER A 289 -12.03 -9.10 -13.46
CA SER A 289 -10.60 -8.79 -13.55
C SER A 289 -10.39 -7.36 -14.02
N VAL A 290 -9.64 -6.57 -13.26
CA VAL A 290 -9.03 -5.33 -13.76
C VAL A 290 -7.54 -5.60 -13.99
N LEU A 291 -7.11 -5.55 -15.25
CA LEU A 291 -5.75 -5.89 -15.62
C LEU A 291 -4.75 -4.82 -15.13
N GLY A 292 -3.51 -5.25 -14.91
CA GLY A 292 -2.40 -4.33 -14.64
C GLY A 292 -1.70 -3.93 -15.93
N VAL A 293 -0.51 -3.34 -15.80
CA VAL A 293 0.34 -3.02 -16.96
C VAL A 293 0.79 -4.30 -17.68
N LEU A 294 1.22 -5.31 -16.92
CA LEU A 294 1.87 -6.51 -17.46
C LEU A 294 0.93 -7.49 -18.19
N SER A 295 -0.38 -7.43 -17.93
CA SER A 295 -1.30 -8.52 -18.29
C SER A 295 -2.25 -8.26 -19.47
N GLY A 296 -2.02 -7.22 -20.29
CA GLY A 296 -2.98 -6.87 -21.35
C GLY A 296 -2.45 -6.12 -22.58
N GLY A 297 -1.12 -6.03 -22.75
CA GLY A 297 -0.52 -5.33 -23.90
C GLY A 297 -0.59 -3.80 -23.84
N ASN A 298 -0.92 -3.22 -22.67
CA ASN A 298 -0.90 -1.77 -22.44
C ASN A 298 0.39 -1.34 -21.76
N ASN A 299 1.01 -0.27 -22.24
CA ASN A 299 2.19 0.32 -21.60
C ASN A 299 1.85 1.20 -20.38
N ASN A 300 0.59 1.64 -20.27
CA ASN A 300 0.12 2.54 -19.21
C ASN A 300 -0.73 1.79 -18.17
N PRO A 301 -0.59 2.10 -16.86
CA PRO A 301 -1.44 1.56 -15.81
C PRO A 301 -2.93 1.86 -16.02
N ILE A 302 -3.78 0.86 -15.77
CA ILE A 302 -5.24 0.97 -15.92
C ILE A 302 -5.86 1.74 -14.76
N SER A 303 -6.67 2.75 -15.08
CA SER A 303 -7.52 3.44 -14.10
C SER A 303 -8.99 3.16 -14.40
N ILE A 304 -9.79 2.94 -13.36
CA ILE A 304 -11.24 2.85 -13.44
C ILE A 304 -11.79 4.12 -12.77
N GLY A 305 -12.64 4.86 -13.49
CA GLY A 305 -13.25 6.08 -12.98
C GLY A 305 -14.22 5.84 -11.82
N LYS A 306 -14.94 6.89 -11.46
CA LYS A 306 -15.97 6.89 -10.43
C LYS A 306 -17.26 6.27 -10.94
N ASN A 307 -18.03 5.69 -10.02
CA ASN A 307 -19.37 5.17 -10.28
C ASN A 307 -19.39 4.23 -11.50
N CYS A 308 -18.43 3.32 -11.61
CA CYS A 308 -18.42 2.29 -12.64
C CYS A 308 -19.06 0.99 -12.12
N LEU A 309 -19.51 0.13 -13.04
CA LEU A 309 -20.01 -1.21 -12.72
C LEU A 309 -19.28 -2.23 -13.59
N LEU A 310 -18.44 -3.06 -12.97
CA LEU A 310 -17.77 -4.17 -13.64
C LEU A 310 -18.54 -5.44 -13.30
N GLY A 311 -19.29 -5.97 -14.26
CA GLY A 311 -20.13 -7.14 -14.06
C GLY A 311 -19.32 -8.38 -13.66
N ALA A 312 -19.98 -9.33 -13.02
CA ALA A 312 -19.37 -10.58 -12.57
C ALA A 312 -18.60 -11.28 -13.71
N ASN A 313 -17.40 -11.76 -13.43
CA ASN A 313 -16.50 -12.41 -14.39
C ASN A 313 -16.17 -11.59 -15.65
N SER A 314 -16.37 -10.26 -15.64
CA SER A 314 -15.89 -9.39 -16.71
C SER A 314 -14.36 -9.24 -16.68
N VAL A 315 -13.77 -8.83 -17.80
CA VAL A 315 -12.34 -8.51 -17.90
C VAL A 315 -12.18 -7.11 -18.47
N THR A 316 -11.56 -6.22 -17.69
CA THR A 316 -11.27 -4.84 -18.08
C THR A 316 -9.77 -4.65 -18.29
N GLY A 317 -9.39 -4.58 -19.56
CA GLY A 317 -8.02 -4.42 -20.06
C GLY A 317 -7.74 -3.05 -20.68
N ILE A 318 -8.57 -2.05 -20.41
CA ILE A 318 -8.36 -0.64 -20.78
C ILE A 318 -8.75 0.25 -19.59
N SER A 319 -8.32 1.52 -19.59
CA SER A 319 -8.83 2.47 -18.60
C SER A 319 -10.29 2.82 -18.90
N LEU A 320 -11.08 3.08 -17.88
CA LEU A 320 -12.46 3.55 -17.99
C LEU A 320 -12.57 4.93 -17.36
N GLY A 321 -13.30 5.83 -18.02
CA GLY A 321 -13.74 7.08 -17.39
C GLY A 321 -14.84 6.84 -16.36
N ASP A 322 -15.53 7.89 -15.96
CA ASP A 322 -16.60 7.84 -14.96
C ASP A 322 -17.89 7.26 -15.56
N GLY A 323 -18.68 6.52 -14.77
CA GLY A 323 -20.02 6.07 -15.17
C GLY A 323 -20.05 4.93 -16.19
N CYS A 324 -18.94 4.21 -16.37
CA CYS A 324 -18.85 3.12 -17.34
C CYS A 324 -19.41 1.80 -16.80
N ILE A 325 -19.91 0.96 -17.70
CA ILE A 325 -20.46 -0.37 -17.38
C ILE A 325 -19.81 -1.40 -18.28
N VAL A 326 -19.36 -2.51 -17.70
CA VAL A 326 -18.96 -3.71 -18.44
C VAL A 326 -19.90 -4.83 -18.02
N ASP A 327 -20.70 -5.37 -18.94
CA ASP A 327 -21.62 -6.46 -18.61
C ASP A 327 -20.88 -7.71 -18.11
N ALA A 328 -21.59 -8.53 -17.34
CA ALA A 328 -21.05 -9.78 -16.81
C ALA A 328 -20.50 -10.68 -17.93
N GLY A 329 -19.32 -11.27 -17.71
CA GLY A 329 -18.63 -12.13 -18.68
C GLY A 329 -18.01 -11.40 -19.89
N VAL A 330 -18.19 -10.07 -20.03
CA VAL A 330 -17.61 -9.33 -21.16
C VAL A 330 -16.14 -9.02 -20.91
N ALA A 331 -15.31 -9.27 -21.92
CA ALA A 331 -13.89 -8.93 -21.93
C ALA A 331 -13.60 -7.75 -22.88
N ILE A 332 -13.19 -6.61 -22.32
CA ILE A 332 -12.78 -5.42 -23.07
C ILE A 332 -11.27 -5.26 -22.95
N LEU A 333 -10.56 -5.67 -23.99
CA LEU A 333 -9.11 -5.56 -24.11
C LEU A 333 -8.75 -4.46 -25.10
N ALA A 334 -7.49 -4.01 -25.10
CA ALA A 334 -7.00 -2.98 -26.00
C ALA A 334 -7.28 -3.28 -27.49
N GLY A 335 -7.22 -4.56 -27.88
CA GLY A 335 -7.43 -5.04 -29.24
C GLY A 335 -8.87 -5.45 -29.60
N SER A 336 -9.79 -5.47 -28.63
CA SER A 336 -11.21 -5.82 -28.84
C SER A 336 -11.81 -4.90 -29.89
N VAL A 337 -12.56 -5.44 -30.86
CA VAL A 337 -13.30 -4.66 -31.86
C VAL A 337 -14.72 -4.47 -31.36
N ILE A 338 -15.15 -3.22 -31.25
CA ILE A 338 -16.39 -2.82 -30.58
C ILE A 338 -17.20 -1.97 -31.56
N GLU A 339 -18.44 -2.36 -31.80
CA GLU A 339 -19.37 -1.65 -32.67
C GLU A 339 -20.14 -0.58 -31.87
N ILE A 340 -20.22 0.65 -32.39
CA ILE A 340 -21.00 1.74 -31.82
C ILE A 340 -21.94 2.27 -32.89
N GLU A 341 -23.24 2.08 -32.72
CA GLU A 341 -24.25 2.61 -33.64
C GLU A 341 -24.20 4.14 -33.71
N GLU A 342 -24.56 4.71 -34.86
CA GLU A 342 -24.44 6.17 -35.09
C GLU A 342 -25.20 7.03 -34.08
N ASN A 343 -26.39 6.58 -33.65
CA ASN A 343 -27.17 7.30 -32.64
C ASN A 343 -26.52 7.25 -31.26
N GLU A 344 -25.90 6.12 -30.90
CA GLU A 344 -25.18 5.97 -29.63
C GLU A 344 -23.84 6.71 -29.64
N PHE A 345 -23.17 6.75 -30.79
CA PHE A 345 -21.97 7.56 -30.98
C PHE A 345 -22.24 9.04 -30.69
N LYS A 346 -23.35 9.60 -31.21
CA LYS A 346 -23.73 11.00 -30.95
C LYS A 346 -23.90 11.26 -29.44
N LYS A 347 -24.59 10.38 -28.73
CA LYS A 347 -24.77 10.48 -27.26
C LYS A 347 -23.46 10.35 -26.49
N LEU A 348 -22.55 9.48 -26.95
CA LEU A 348 -21.24 9.32 -26.33
C LEU A 348 -20.33 10.53 -26.57
N LEU A 349 -20.44 11.16 -27.75
CA LEU A 349 -19.70 12.37 -28.10
C LEU A 349 -20.05 13.55 -27.20
N GLU A 350 -21.32 13.68 -26.78
CA GLU A 350 -21.79 14.71 -25.84
C GLU A 350 -21.02 14.70 -24.51
N VAL A 351 -20.58 13.52 -24.05
CA VAL A 351 -19.83 13.36 -22.78
C VAL A 351 -18.34 13.03 -23.01
N ASN A 352 -17.90 12.98 -24.27
CA ASN A 352 -16.53 12.66 -24.67
C ASN A 352 -16.14 13.45 -25.92
N SER A 353 -15.80 14.74 -25.76
CA SER A 353 -15.48 15.64 -26.88
C SER A 353 -14.34 15.16 -27.79
N ALA A 354 -13.40 14.36 -27.26
CA ALA A 354 -12.27 13.80 -28.00
C ALA A 354 -12.55 12.41 -28.63
N LEU A 355 -13.81 12.00 -28.78
CA LEU A 355 -14.17 10.74 -29.44
C LEU A 355 -14.26 10.95 -30.96
N GLU A 356 -13.47 10.21 -31.73
CA GLU A 356 -13.41 10.34 -33.19
C GLU A 356 -14.41 9.40 -33.88
N LYS A 357 -15.03 9.83 -34.99
CA LYS A 357 -16.00 9.01 -35.73
C LYS A 357 -15.29 8.09 -36.73
N HIS A 358 -15.62 6.80 -36.70
CA HIS A 358 -15.17 5.83 -37.69
C HIS A 358 -16.26 5.57 -38.73
N ALA A 359 -15.89 5.56 -40.02
CA ALA A 359 -16.83 5.34 -41.12
C ALA A 359 -17.54 3.97 -41.07
N ASN A 360 -16.87 2.97 -40.50
CA ASN A 360 -17.40 1.60 -40.36
C ASN A 360 -18.03 1.34 -38.98
N ASN A 361 -18.13 2.34 -38.09
CA ASN A 361 -18.64 2.21 -36.72
C ASN A 361 -17.89 1.19 -35.83
N LEU A 362 -16.67 0.78 -36.20
CA LEU A 362 -15.86 -0.17 -35.45
C LEU A 362 -14.66 0.52 -34.80
N TYR A 363 -14.51 0.30 -33.50
CA TYR A 363 -13.50 0.91 -32.65
C TYR A 363 -12.69 -0.16 -31.93
N LYS A 364 -11.38 0.04 -31.76
CA LYS A 364 -10.59 -0.78 -30.84
C LYS A 364 -10.82 -0.35 -29.39
N GLY A 365 -10.73 -1.28 -28.46
CA GLY A 365 -10.85 -0.99 -27.02
C GLY A 365 -9.91 0.14 -26.57
N LYS A 366 -8.68 0.19 -27.09
CA LYS A 366 -7.72 1.27 -26.77
C LYS A 366 -8.23 2.68 -27.12
N GLU A 367 -9.09 2.80 -28.13
CA GLU A 367 -9.65 4.08 -28.62
C GLU A 367 -10.78 4.58 -27.70
N LEU A 368 -11.41 3.64 -26.97
CA LEU A 368 -12.45 3.91 -25.97
C LEU A 368 -11.87 4.02 -24.55
N SER A 369 -10.55 3.89 -24.39
CA SER A 369 -9.87 3.98 -23.11
C SER A 369 -10.04 5.38 -22.50
N GLY A 370 -10.45 5.43 -21.23
CA GLY A 370 -10.65 6.66 -20.46
C GLY A 370 -11.91 7.46 -20.83
N LYS A 371 -12.73 6.97 -21.77
CA LYS A 371 -14.01 7.60 -22.13
C LYS A 371 -15.02 7.39 -21.01
N ASN A 372 -15.83 8.41 -20.76
CA ASN A 372 -16.88 8.43 -19.73
C ASN A 372 -18.18 7.82 -20.27
N GLY A 373 -18.94 7.18 -19.37
CA GLY A 373 -20.33 6.85 -19.62
C GLY A 373 -20.54 5.80 -20.71
N VAL A 374 -19.57 4.93 -20.96
CA VAL A 374 -19.64 3.87 -21.96
C VAL A 374 -20.17 2.58 -21.33
N HIS A 375 -21.19 1.97 -21.93
CA HIS A 375 -21.70 0.65 -21.57
C HIS A 375 -21.26 -0.38 -22.61
N PHE A 376 -20.39 -1.30 -22.22
CA PHE A 376 -19.91 -2.41 -23.03
C PHE A 376 -20.75 -3.68 -22.82
N ARG A 377 -21.17 -4.30 -23.92
CA ARG A 377 -22.03 -5.49 -23.94
C ARG A 377 -21.63 -6.45 -25.06
N SER A 378 -21.91 -7.74 -24.88
CA SER A 378 -21.96 -8.69 -26.01
C SER A 378 -23.40 -8.84 -26.47
N ASN A 379 -23.67 -8.62 -27.76
CA ASN A 379 -24.98 -8.84 -28.34
C ASN A 379 -25.26 -10.35 -28.38
N SER A 380 -26.31 -10.79 -27.69
CA SER A 380 -26.62 -12.22 -27.53
C SER A 380 -27.11 -12.92 -28.81
N GLN A 381 -27.53 -12.17 -29.83
CA GLN A 381 -28.02 -12.74 -31.09
C GLN A 381 -26.88 -13.05 -32.06
N ASN A 382 -25.81 -12.24 -32.06
CA ASN A 382 -24.74 -12.33 -33.07
C ASN A 382 -23.32 -12.36 -32.49
N GLY A 383 -23.17 -12.24 -31.16
CA GLY A 383 -21.89 -12.30 -30.46
C GLY A 383 -21.00 -11.07 -30.62
N LYS A 384 -21.44 -10.01 -31.32
CA LYS A 384 -20.66 -8.79 -31.48
C LYS A 384 -20.49 -8.07 -30.14
N LEU A 385 -19.29 -7.55 -29.89
CA LEU A 385 -19.08 -6.56 -28.84
C LEU A 385 -19.63 -5.22 -29.30
N ILE A 386 -20.49 -4.63 -28.48
CA ILE A 386 -21.12 -3.34 -28.75
C ILE A 386 -20.84 -2.38 -27.58
N ALA A 387 -20.85 -1.08 -27.88
CA ALA A 387 -20.83 -0.03 -26.87
C ALA A 387 -21.89 1.04 -27.14
N PHE A 388 -22.50 1.53 -26.07
CA PHE A 388 -23.55 2.54 -26.11
C PHE A 388 -23.51 3.45 -24.88
N ARG A 389 -24.29 4.55 -24.87
CA ARG A 389 -24.29 5.50 -23.77
C ARG A 389 -24.96 4.88 -22.52
N SER A 390 -24.21 4.81 -21.42
CA SER A 390 -24.74 4.40 -20.12
C SER A 390 -25.76 5.42 -19.61
N VAL A 391 -27.01 4.99 -19.45
CA VAL A 391 -28.09 5.82 -18.86
C VAL A 391 -28.35 5.49 -17.38
N LYS A 392 -27.60 4.54 -16.82
CA LYS A 392 -27.87 4.00 -15.48
C LYS A 392 -27.13 4.81 -14.42
N LYS A 393 -27.85 5.25 -13.39
CA LYS A 393 -27.25 5.70 -12.14
C LYS A 393 -26.77 4.47 -11.37
N ILE A 394 -25.47 4.39 -11.10
CA ILE A 394 -24.89 3.30 -10.31
C ILE A 394 -25.01 3.72 -8.84
N GLU A 395 -25.91 3.06 -8.12
CA GLU A 395 -26.11 3.26 -6.69
C GLU A 395 -25.61 2.03 -5.94
N LEU A 396 -24.66 2.23 -5.02
CA LEU A 396 -24.25 1.20 -4.09
C LEU A 396 -25.33 1.03 -3.01
N ASN A 397 -25.47 -0.18 -2.48
CA ASN A 397 -26.46 -0.45 -1.43
C ASN A 397 -26.13 0.33 -0.15
N GLN A 398 -26.98 1.30 0.21
CA GLN A 398 -26.77 2.19 1.37
C GLN A 398 -26.72 1.44 2.72
N ASN A 399 -27.31 0.25 2.83
CA ASN A 399 -27.24 -0.53 4.06
C ASN A 399 -25.92 -1.29 4.20
N LEU A 400 -25.10 -1.35 3.14
CA LEU A 400 -23.84 -2.09 3.09
C LEU A 400 -22.59 -1.19 3.04
N HIS A 401 -22.73 0.13 2.87
CA HIS A 401 -21.61 1.04 2.60
C HIS A 401 -21.69 2.36 3.38
#